data_AF-A0A6L7F027-F1
#
_entry.id   AF-A0A6L7F027-F1
#
_cell.length_a   1.000
_cell.length_b   1.000
_cell.length_c   1.000
_cell.angle_alpha   90.00
_cell.angle_beta   90.00
_cell.angle_gamma   90.00
#
_symmetry.space_group_name_H-M   'P 1'
#
loop_
_entity.id
_entity.type
_entity.pdbx_description
1 polymer ?
#
loop_
_entity_poly.entity_id
_entity_poly.type
_entity_poly.pdbx_seq_one_letter_code
_entity_poly.pdbx_strand_id
1 'polypeptide(L)'
;MPSADPPPLAVCVDFGSTFTKALLVDVSDGASDGDERGTVVASAEHPTTIGTDVLDGFDACLTALVAADPRAADAPVLACSSAGGGLRIAVVGNEELVTAEAGRRVALSSGGKVVEVVAVAGRVPDADLFLALEHTSRPDVVLLTGGTDGGNGEALLAAARGLAGARWAGPVVVAGNADVADEVAALLAAADVPHVVADNVVPRIGVLAPTAARAAIREVFLAHVIGGKHLSRRDGGAAFTAMVRGATPDVVLTGVELLAEEVGEVVVVDVGGATTDVHSVVELDPETGELARDVVAPTPVTRTVEGDLGMRWSAVSTVAEAGLPELEPAAVVRRDEPGWLPATDTDLDDDEAIARAAVGLALRRHAGRSKVVVSPEGRVVERTGVDLREVDLLVGSGGVLRHGRAGVADRVLATSVGHHGDWQLPERARVVVDNAYVLAAVGLLAGEHPAAARALVRSLLPHDARARVTT
;
A
#
# COMPACT_ATOMS: atom_id res chain seq x y z
N MET A 1 -17.93 -28.79 -36.04
CA MET A 1 -17.98 -27.75 -35.01
C MET A 1 -16.54 -27.37 -34.73
N PRO A 2 -16.12 -26.10 -34.82
CA PRO A 2 -14.80 -25.77 -34.32
C PRO A 2 -14.84 -25.95 -32.81
N SER A 3 -13.95 -26.77 -32.26
CA SER A 3 -13.67 -26.77 -30.83
C SER A 3 -13.21 -25.38 -30.49
N ALA A 4 -14.01 -24.64 -29.71
CA ALA A 4 -13.55 -23.38 -29.16
C ALA A 4 -12.30 -23.71 -28.33
N ASP A 5 -11.18 -23.06 -28.64
CA ASP A 5 -10.02 -23.12 -27.78
C ASP A 5 -10.46 -22.73 -26.36
N PRO A 6 -9.97 -23.42 -25.33
CA PRO A 6 -10.35 -23.13 -23.95
C PRO A 6 -10.03 -21.65 -23.63
N PRO A 7 -10.86 -21.00 -22.80
CA PRO A 7 -10.70 -19.58 -22.50
C PRO A 7 -9.29 -19.29 -21.94
N PRO A 8 -8.62 -18.21 -22.37
CA PRO A 8 -7.31 -17.83 -21.83
C PRO A 8 -7.41 -17.57 -20.33
N LEU A 9 -6.40 -18.03 -19.58
CA LEU A 9 -6.32 -17.89 -18.13
C LEU A 9 -5.09 -17.08 -17.73
N ALA A 10 -5.11 -16.50 -16.55
CA ALA A 10 -3.93 -15.92 -15.89
C ALA A 10 -3.85 -16.37 -14.42
N VAL A 11 -2.63 -16.55 -13.92
CA VAL A 11 -2.36 -16.82 -12.50
C VAL A 11 -1.91 -15.52 -11.84
N CYS A 12 -2.78 -14.93 -11.01
CA CYS A 12 -2.49 -13.74 -10.22
C CYS A 12 -1.97 -14.15 -8.84
N VAL A 13 -0.79 -13.69 -8.44
CA VAL A 13 -0.14 -14.11 -7.19
C VAL A 13 0.19 -12.90 -6.31
N ASP A 14 -0.20 -12.96 -5.04
CA ASP A 14 0.28 -12.06 -3.98
C ASP A 14 1.22 -12.82 -3.06
N PHE A 15 2.50 -12.45 -3.07
CA PHE A 15 3.47 -12.90 -2.07
C PHE A 15 3.33 -12.06 -0.80
N GLY A 16 2.37 -12.42 0.06
CA GLY A 16 2.11 -11.74 1.32
C GLY A 16 3.17 -11.98 2.40
N SER A 17 3.18 -11.17 3.46
CA SER A 17 4.09 -11.33 4.61
C SER A 17 3.86 -12.63 5.42
N THR A 18 2.70 -13.25 5.27
CA THR A 18 2.27 -14.43 6.05
C THR A 18 1.76 -15.55 5.16
N PHE A 19 1.00 -15.22 4.11
CA PHE A 19 0.51 -16.18 3.12
C PHE A 19 0.77 -15.69 1.70
N THR A 20 1.32 -16.57 0.87
CA THR A 20 1.27 -16.47 -0.59
C THR A 20 -0.14 -16.89 -1.03
N LYS A 21 -0.81 -16.04 -1.82
CA LYS A 21 -2.17 -16.28 -2.32
C LYS A 21 -2.14 -16.25 -3.83
N ALA A 22 -2.81 -17.20 -4.49
CA ALA A 22 -2.85 -17.29 -5.93
C ALA A 22 -4.29 -17.50 -6.42
N LEU A 23 -4.69 -16.74 -7.43
CA LEU A 23 -5.97 -16.86 -8.13
C LEU A 23 -5.72 -17.23 -9.59
N LEU A 24 -6.40 -18.28 -10.06
CA LEU A 24 -6.52 -18.58 -11.48
C LEU A 24 -7.76 -17.85 -12.01
N VAL A 25 -7.57 -16.94 -12.96
CA VAL A 25 -8.63 -16.06 -13.48
C VAL A 25 -8.88 -16.36 -14.95
N ASP A 26 -10.15 -16.46 -15.35
CA ASP A 26 -10.55 -16.43 -16.76
C ASP A 26 -10.42 -14.99 -17.28
N VAL A 27 -9.54 -14.79 -18.26
CA VAL A 27 -9.25 -13.47 -18.86
C VAL A 27 -9.75 -13.36 -20.31
N SER A 28 -10.72 -14.19 -20.68
CA SER A 28 -11.28 -14.18 -22.03
C SER A 28 -11.96 -12.87 -22.36
N ASP A 29 -11.77 -12.44 -23.61
CA ASP A 29 -12.63 -11.41 -24.18
C ASP A 29 -14.06 -11.97 -24.35
N GLY A 30 -15.06 -11.22 -23.90
CA GLY A 30 -16.46 -11.58 -24.09
C GLY A 30 -16.83 -11.65 -25.56
N ALA A 31 -17.55 -12.69 -25.99
CA ALA A 31 -17.93 -12.91 -27.39
C ALA A 31 -19.03 -11.95 -27.92
N SER A 32 -19.58 -11.09 -27.06
CA SER A 32 -20.64 -10.13 -27.37
C SER A 32 -20.59 -8.94 -26.40
N ASP A 33 -20.93 -7.75 -26.89
CA ASP A 33 -21.12 -6.54 -26.08
C ASP A 33 -22.03 -6.86 -24.88
N GLY A 34 -21.45 -6.93 -23.67
CA GLY A 34 -22.17 -7.10 -22.41
C GLY A 34 -21.89 -8.38 -21.62
N ASP A 35 -21.20 -9.40 -22.16
CA ASP A 35 -20.82 -10.61 -21.41
C ASP A 35 -19.40 -10.49 -20.86
N GLU A 36 -19.26 -9.99 -19.64
CA GLU A 36 -17.99 -9.78 -18.97
C GLU A 36 -17.42 -11.10 -18.42
N ARG A 37 -16.22 -11.49 -18.86
CA ARG A 37 -15.49 -12.66 -18.36
C ARG A 37 -14.24 -12.22 -17.60
N GLY A 38 -14.40 -12.16 -16.29
CA GLY A 38 -13.33 -12.07 -15.30
C GLY A 38 -13.84 -12.76 -14.05
N THR A 39 -13.62 -14.07 -13.98
CA THR A 39 -14.09 -14.92 -12.88
C THR A 39 -12.93 -15.71 -12.32
N VAL A 40 -12.89 -15.83 -11.00
CA VAL A 40 -11.98 -16.74 -10.32
C VAL A 40 -12.40 -18.18 -10.65
N VAL A 41 -11.52 -18.90 -11.34
CA VAL A 41 -11.68 -20.32 -11.70
C VAL A 41 -11.26 -21.21 -10.53
N ALA A 42 -10.14 -20.87 -9.90
CA ALA A 42 -9.60 -21.56 -8.74
C ALA A 42 -8.78 -20.61 -7.87
N SER A 43 -8.65 -20.92 -6.59
CA SER A 43 -7.83 -20.18 -5.64
C SER A 43 -6.99 -21.14 -4.81
N ALA A 44 -5.76 -20.73 -4.48
CA ALA A 44 -4.89 -21.45 -3.58
C ALA A 44 -4.17 -20.45 -2.64
N GLU A 45 -3.84 -20.90 -1.44
CA GLU A 45 -3.00 -20.15 -0.52
C GLU A 45 -2.06 -21.09 0.24
N HIS A 46 -0.88 -20.58 0.58
CA HIS A 46 0.15 -21.32 1.30
C HIS A 46 0.90 -20.37 2.25
N PRO A 47 1.30 -20.80 3.46
CA PRO A 47 2.17 -20.00 4.31
C PRO A 47 3.40 -19.51 3.54
N THR A 48 3.73 -18.22 3.64
CA THR A 48 4.86 -17.65 2.91
C THR A 48 6.17 -18.23 3.42
N THR A 49 6.97 -18.78 2.52
CA THR A 49 8.20 -19.52 2.82
C THR A 49 9.44 -18.62 2.89
N ILE A 50 9.33 -17.45 3.54
CA ILE A 50 10.45 -16.48 3.67
C ILE A 50 11.68 -17.06 4.40
N GLY A 51 11.49 -18.09 5.23
CA GLY A 51 12.58 -18.77 5.95
C GLY A 51 13.38 -19.75 5.08
N THR A 52 12.87 -20.13 3.91
CA THR A 52 13.54 -21.03 2.97
C THR A 52 13.75 -20.35 1.62
N ASP A 53 12.73 -20.38 0.76
CA ASP A 53 12.65 -19.74 -0.55
C ASP A 53 11.19 -19.39 -0.82
N VAL A 54 10.90 -18.12 -1.08
CA VAL A 54 9.52 -17.61 -1.25
C VAL A 54 8.78 -18.28 -2.41
N LEU A 55 9.50 -18.78 -3.42
CA LEU A 55 8.91 -19.47 -4.56
C LEU A 55 8.42 -20.88 -4.21
N ASP A 56 8.86 -21.49 -3.11
CA ASP A 56 8.33 -22.79 -2.65
C ASP A 56 6.83 -22.68 -2.31
N GLY A 57 6.41 -21.57 -1.67
CA GLY A 57 5.00 -21.28 -1.41
C GLY A 57 4.20 -21.04 -2.69
N PHE A 58 4.81 -20.43 -3.72
CA PHE A 58 4.17 -20.30 -5.03
C PHE A 58 4.01 -21.65 -5.73
N ASP A 59 5.03 -22.51 -5.73
CA ASP A 59 4.94 -23.84 -6.34
C ASP A 59 3.83 -24.69 -5.72
N ALA A 60 3.67 -24.60 -4.40
CA ALA A 60 2.58 -25.27 -3.68
C ALA A 60 1.20 -24.76 -4.13
N CYS A 61 1.06 -23.44 -4.27
CA CYS A 61 -0.16 -22.83 -4.80
C CYS A 61 -0.42 -23.26 -6.25
N LEU A 62 0.60 -23.20 -7.11
CA LEU A 62 0.48 -23.59 -8.52
C LEU A 62 0.09 -25.06 -8.66
N THR A 63 0.67 -25.95 -7.84
CA THR A 63 0.29 -27.37 -7.80
C THR A 63 -1.20 -27.56 -7.48
N ALA A 64 -1.73 -26.80 -6.50
CA ALA A 64 -3.14 -26.83 -6.16
C ALA A 64 -4.03 -26.28 -7.28
N LEU A 65 -3.61 -25.19 -7.95
CA LEU A 65 -4.32 -24.63 -9.10
C LEU A 65 -4.35 -25.60 -10.28
N VAL A 66 -3.24 -26.26 -10.61
CA VAL A 66 -3.14 -27.27 -11.68
C VAL A 66 -4.01 -28.49 -11.39
N ALA A 67 -4.12 -28.90 -10.12
CA ALA A 67 -5.02 -29.98 -9.73
C ALA A 67 -6.50 -29.61 -9.91
N ALA A 68 -6.85 -28.33 -9.74
CA ALA A 68 -8.21 -27.83 -9.97
C ALA A 68 -8.51 -27.61 -11.47
N ASP A 69 -7.55 -27.05 -12.22
CA ASP A 69 -7.61 -26.85 -13.66
C ASP A 69 -6.21 -27.00 -14.29
N PRO A 70 -5.97 -28.04 -15.10
CA PRO A 70 -4.65 -28.30 -15.70
C PRO A 70 -4.10 -27.14 -16.54
N ARG A 71 -4.95 -26.24 -17.04
CA ARG A 71 -4.54 -25.07 -17.83
C ARG A 71 -3.71 -24.08 -17.01
N ALA A 72 -3.78 -24.13 -15.68
CA ALA A 72 -2.96 -23.30 -14.82
C ALA A 72 -1.44 -23.51 -15.02
N ALA A 73 -1.02 -24.69 -15.50
CA ALA A 73 0.39 -25.03 -15.69
C ALA A 73 1.08 -24.14 -16.73
N ASP A 74 0.34 -23.73 -17.76
CA ASP A 74 0.84 -22.96 -18.89
C ASP A 74 0.34 -21.49 -18.88
N ALA A 75 -0.44 -21.11 -17.86
CA ALA A 75 -1.02 -19.78 -17.77
C ALA A 75 0.05 -18.73 -17.39
N PRO A 76 0.03 -17.51 -17.97
CA PRO A 76 0.90 -16.42 -17.58
C PRO A 76 0.74 -16.09 -16.09
N VAL A 77 1.87 -15.87 -15.41
CA VAL A 77 1.92 -15.52 -14.00
C VAL A 77 2.14 -14.01 -13.86
N LEU A 78 1.22 -13.34 -13.18
CA LEU A 78 1.32 -11.94 -12.79
C LEU A 78 1.43 -11.91 -11.28
N ALA A 79 2.50 -11.33 -10.73
CA ALA A 79 2.67 -11.32 -9.27
C ALA A 79 2.88 -9.92 -8.68
N CYS A 80 2.50 -9.77 -7.42
CA CYS A 80 2.88 -8.67 -6.55
C CYS A 80 3.49 -9.22 -5.26
N SER A 81 4.22 -8.39 -4.52
CA SER A 81 4.88 -8.84 -3.28
C SER A 81 4.87 -7.80 -2.18
N SER A 82 4.61 -8.27 -0.96
CA SER A 82 4.87 -7.59 0.31
C SER A 82 5.76 -8.43 1.25
N ALA A 83 6.12 -9.66 0.82
CA ALA A 83 7.04 -10.53 1.52
C ALA A 83 8.44 -9.91 1.67
N GLY A 84 9.12 -10.21 2.78
CA GLY A 84 10.42 -9.62 3.13
C GLY A 84 10.34 -8.31 3.91
N GLY A 85 9.14 -7.79 4.18
CA GLY A 85 8.90 -6.59 4.99
C GLY A 85 8.74 -5.33 4.15
N GLY A 86 7.94 -4.39 4.66
CA GLY A 86 7.61 -3.13 4.00
C GLY A 86 8.83 -2.23 3.76
N LEU A 87 8.71 -1.35 2.77
CA LEU A 87 9.76 -0.42 2.37
C LEU A 87 9.97 0.67 3.45
N ARG A 88 11.16 0.81 4.01
CA ARG A 88 11.48 1.90 4.96
C ARG A 88 12.04 3.10 4.20
N ILE A 89 11.37 4.25 4.26
CA ILE A 89 11.79 5.46 3.55
C ILE A 89 12.22 6.53 4.55
N ALA A 90 13.41 7.08 4.38
CA ALA A 90 13.79 8.35 5.00
C ALA A 90 13.59 9.47 3.98
N VAL A 91 12.94 10.56 4.38
CA VAL A 91 12.74 11.73 3.53
C VAL A 91 13.71 12.82 3.97
N VAL A 92 14.45 13.38 3.03
CA VAL A 92 15.28 14.58 3.25
C VAL A 92 14.73 15.67 2.34
N GLY A 93 14.16 16.70 2.94
CA GLY A 93 13.61 17.87 2.25
C GLY A 93 14.33 19.15 2.67
N ASN A 94 14.18 20.22 1.87
CA ASN A 94 14.76 21.51 2.22
C ASN A 94 13.98 22.17 3.36
N GLU A 95 12.77 22.66 3.10
CA GLU A 95 11.90 23.28 4.10
C GLU A 95 10.95 22.26 4.73
N GLU A 96 10.79 22.33 6.07
CA GLU A 96 9.95 21.41 6.85
C GLU A 96 8.51 21.38 6.36
N LEU A 97 7.88 22.55 6.23
CA LEU A 97 6.46 22.68 5.90
C LEU A 97 6.15 22.60 4.40
N VAL A 98 7.17 22.43 3.54
CA VAL A 98 6.98 22.43 2.08
C VAL A 98 7.56 21.17 1.47
N THR A 99 8.87 21.12 1.27
CA THR A 99 9.50 20.06 0.48
C THR A 99 9.67 18.78 1.31
N ALA A 100 9.99 18.89 2.60
CA ALA A 100 10.02 17.73 3.49
C ALA A 100 8.62 17.13 3.72
N GLU A 101 7.60 17.96 3.95
CA GLU A 101 6.21 17.50 4.06
C GLU A 101 5.68 16.92 2.73
N ALA A 102 5.99 17.53 1.59
CA ALA A 102 5.64 16.97 0.28
C ALA A 102 6.32 15.60 0.07
N GLY A 103 7.62 15.49 0.36
CA GLY A 103 8.34 14.22 0.32
C GLY A 103 7.76 13.18 1.28
N ARG A 104 7.35 13.58 2.49
CA ARG A 104 6.66 12.71 3.46
C ARG A 104 5.35 12.18 2.88
N ARG A 105 4.53 13.03 2.28
CA ARG A 105 3.26 12.63 1.63
C ARG A 105 3.50 11.69 0.45
N VAL A 106 4.52 11.96 -0.37
CA VAL A 106 4.93 11.07 -1.47
C VAL A 106 5.38 9.71 -0.93
N ALA A 107 6.23 9.68 0.09
CA ALA A 107 6.72 8.45 0.68
C ALA A 107 5.58 7.61 1.30
N LEU A 108 4.66 8.24 2.04
CA LEU A 108 3.47 7.58 2.60
C LEU A 108 2.59 6.98 1.50
N SER A 109 2.34 7.76 0.44
CA SER A 109 1.53 7.29 -0.70
C SER A 109 2.26 6.34 -1.64
N SER A 110 3.58 6.17 -1.49
CA SER A 110 4.41 5.15 -2.16
C SER A 110 4.49 3.84 -1.36
N GLY A 111 3.82 3.75 -0.20
CA GLY A 111 3.69 2.51 0.56
C GLY A 111 4.90 2.08 1.33
N GLY A 112 5.83 2.99 1.50
CA GLY A 112 6.87 2.83 2.48
C GLY A 112 6.41 3.31 3.85
N LYS A 113 6.91 2.65 4.89
CA LYS A 113 6.96 3.21 6.23
C LYS A 113 7.94 4.38 6.22
N VAL A 114 7.45 5.59 6.44
CA VAL A 114 8.32 6.75 6.66
C VAL A 114 8.98 6.59 8.03
N VAL A 115 10.28 6.32 8.04
CA VAL A 115 11.06 6.07 9.27
C VAL A 115 11.76 7.32 9.78
N GLU A 116 11.93 8.32 8.92
CA GLU A 116 12.52 9.62 9.28
C GLU A 116 12.08 10.69 8.29
N VAL A 117 11.89 11.92 8.76
CA VAL A 117 11.73 13.11 7.91
C VAL A 117 12.67 14.19 8.40
N VAL A 118 13.61 14.59 7.55
CA VAL A 118 14.64 15.58 7.86
C VAL A 118 14.41 16.81 6.99
N ALA A 119 14.19 17.95 7.63
CA ALA A 119 14.24 19.26 6.98
C ALA A 119 15.63 19.87 7.14
N VAL A 120 16.29 20.20 6.04
CA VAL A 120 17.68 20.69 6.05
C VAL A 120 17.80 22.22 6.02
N ALA A 121 16.69 22.96 5.93
CA ALA A 121 16.71 24.43 5.90
C ALA A 121 17.51 25.01 7.09
N GLY A 122 18.58 25.75 6.78
CA GLY A 122 19.47 26.35 7.77
C GLY A 122 20.58 25.43 8.31
N ARG A 123 20.69 24.20 7.81
CA ARG A 123 21.80 23.27 8.07
C ARG A 123 22.37 22.78 6.74
N VAL A 124 23.67 22.51 6.68
CA VAL A 124 24.26 21.82 5.54
C VAL A 124 24.16 20.34 5.86
N PRO A 125 23.32 19.55 5.17
CA PRO A 125 23.30 18.10 5.36
C PRO A 125 24.69 17.57 4.97
N ASP A 126 25.31 16.84 5.89
CA ASP A 126 26.66 16.30 5.76
C ASP A 126 26.67 14.78 5.96
N ALA A 127 27.85 14.17 5.93
CA ALA A 127 27.98 12.72 6.07
C ALA A 127 27.47 12.20 7.43
N ASP A 128 27.61 12.98 8.51
CA ASP A 128 27.21 12.58 9.86
C ASP A 128 25.69 12.40 9.96
N LEU A 129 24.91 13.23 9.25
CA LEU A 129 23.46 13.03 9.13
C LEU A 129 23.13 11.64 8.58
N PHE A 130 23.73 11.25 7.47
CA PHE A 130 23.40 9.99 6.79
C PHE A 130 23.93 8.76 7.55
N LEU A 131 25.10 8.88 8.19
CA LEU A 131 25.59 7.86 9.12
C LEU A 131 24.64 7.67 10.32
N ALA A 132 24.09 8.77 10.86
CA ALA A 132 23.09 8.68 11.92
C ALA A 132 21.82 7.95 11.44
N LEU A 133 21.30 8.31 10.26
CA LEU A 133 20.13 7.63 9.66
C LEU A 133 20.35 6.12 9.51
N GLU A 134 21.54 5.71 9.05
CA GLU A 134 21.90 4.30 8.90
C GLU A 134 21.83 3.56 10.24
N HIS A 135 22.24 4.19 11.34
CA HIS A 135 22.28 3.55 12.65
C HIS A 135 20.95 3.60 13.41
N THR A 136 20.21 4.71 13.32
CA THR A 136 18.97 4.93 14.10
C THR A 136 17.73 4.41 13.39
N SER A 137 17.52 4.89 12.16
CA SER A 137 16.25 4.77 11.46
C SER A 137 16.30 3.69 10.37
N ARG A 138 17.50 3.24 9.98
CA ARG A 138 17.78 2.13 9.04
C ARG A 138 16.83 2.14 7.83
N PRO A 139 16.79 3.23 7.04
CA PRO A 139 15.93 3.28 5.87
C PRO A 139 16.45 2.34 4.78
N ASP A 140 15.53 1.71 4.06
CA ASP A 140 15.83 0.93 2.85
C ASP A 140 16.06 1.87 1.64
N VAL A 141 15.43 3.05 1.64
CA VAL A 141 15.51 4.07 0.59
C VAL A 141 15.59 5.47 1.20
N VAL A 142 16.40 6.35 0.62
CA VAL A 142 16.38 7.79 0.92
C VAL A 142 15.69 8.53 -0.22
N LEU A 143 14.64 9.30 0.09
CA LEU A 143 13.98 10.22 -0.84
C LEU A 143 14.52 11.64 -0.62
N LEU A 144 15.26 12.15 -1.60
CA LEU A 144 15.70 13.54 -1.64
C LEU A 144 14.67 14.41 -2.35
N THR A 145 14.21 15.43 -1.66
CA THR A 145 13.32 16.48 -2.15
C THR A 145 13.91 17.84 -1.81
N GLY A 146 13.46 18.91 -2.46
CA GLY A 146 13.95 20.25 -2.15
C GLY A 146 14.13 21.12 -3.36
N GLY A 147 13.83 22.41 -3.18
CA GLY A 147 13.85 23.41 -4.25
C GLY A 147 12.69 23.23 -5.25
N THR A 148 12.07 24.34 -5.63
CA THR A 148 11.22 24.41 -6.82
C THR A 148 12.09 24.44 -8.08
N ASP A 149 11.51 24.11 -9.22
CA ASP A 149 12.22 24.23 -10.51
C ASP A 149 12.47 25.72 -10.82
N GLY A 150 13.68 26.07 -11.25
CA GLY A 150 14.13 27.47 -11.34
C GLY A 150 14.48 28.11 -9.99
N GLY A 151 14.35 27.36 -8.88
CA GLY A 151 14.59 27.81 -7.51
C GLY A 151 15.99 27.47 -7.00
N ASN A 152 16.13 27.39 -5.67
CA ASN A 152 17.41 27.06 -5.03
C ASN A 152 17.64 25.53 -4.99
N GLY A 153 18.71 25.05 -5.62
CA GLY A 153 19.12 23.64 -5.61
C GLY A 153 20.21 23.26 -4.61
N GLU A 154 20.77 24.22 -3.86
CA GLU A 154 21.95 24.00 -3.00
C GLU A 154 21.72 22.95 -1.89
N ALA A 155 20.52 22.93 -1.30
CA ALA A 155 20.18 21.94 -0.27
C ALA A 155 20.17 20.51 -0.83
N LEU A 156 19.69 20.34 -2.06
CA LEU A 156 19.66 19.04 -2.74
C LEU A 156 21.09 18.58 -3.10
N LEU A 157 21.92 19.50 -3.60
CA LEU A 157 23.33 19.24 -3.86
C LEU A 157 24.12 18.90 -2.59
N ALA A 158 23.88 19.62 -1.49
CA ALA A 158 24.50 19.34 -0.21
C ALA A 158 24.12 17.93 0.31
N ALA A 159 22.84 17.55 0.21
CA ALA A 159 22.37 16.23 0.61
C ALA A 159 23.05 15.13 -0.22
N ALA A 160 23.18 15.32 -1.54
CA ALA A 160 23.90 14.40 -2.41
C ALA A 160 25.38 14.24 -2.03
N ARG A 161 26.06 15.35 -1.72
CA ARG A 161 27.45 15.34 -1.23
C ARG A 161 27.57 14.62 0.12
N GLY A 162 26.61 14.81 1.02
CA GLY A 162 26.57 14.12 2.31
C GLY A 162 26.42 12.60 2.16
N LEU A 163 25.50 12.15 1.30
CA LEU A 163 25.34 10.71 0.98
C LEU A 163 26.61 10.10 0.39
N ALA A 164 27.23 10.80 -0.58
CA ALA A 164 28.50 10.39 -1.18
C ALA A 164 29.62 10.32 -0.13
N GLY A 165 29.71 11.33 0.75
CA GLY A 165 30.70 11.37 1.83
C GLY A 165 30.51 10.28 2.87
N ALA A 166 29.27 9.92 3.19
CA ALA A 166 28.91 8.82 4.09
C ALA A 166 29.12 7.43 3.47
N ARG A 167 29.38 7.34 2.15
CA ARG A 167 29.41 6.08 1.39
C ARG A 167 28.11 5.28 1.56
N TRP A 168 26.99 5.98 1.44
CA TRP A 168 25.67 5.39 1.57
C TRP A 168 25.49 4.21 0.59
N ALA A 169 25.21 3.02 1.12
CA ALA A 169 25.06 1.81 0.32
C ALA A 169 23.64 1.60 -0.22
N GLY A 170 22.64 2.23 0.41
CA GLY A 170 21.25 2.10 0.03
C GLY A 170 20.93 2.89 -1.25
N PRO A 171 19.82 2.57 -1.92
CA PRO A 171 19.34 3.34 -3.05
C PRO A 171 18.76 4.72 -2.66
N VAL A 172 18.84 5.68 -3.58
CA VAL A 172 18.37 7.06 -3.41
C VAL A 172 17.40 7.45 -4.53
N VAL A 173 16.25 8.01 -4.18
CA VAL A 173 15.34 8.65 -5.16
C VAL A 173 15.54 10.15 -5.08
N VAL A 174 15.81 10.78 -6.23
CA VAL A 174 15.99 12.24 -6.34
C VAL A 174 14.78 12.83 -7.05
N ALA A 175 13.99 13.61 -6.33
CA ALA A 175 12.77 14.24 -6.85
C ALA A 175 12.64 15.69 -6.39
N GLY A 176 13.73 16.45 -6.52
CA GLY A 176 13.80 17.89 -6.21
C GLY A 176 14.10 18.73 -7.45
N ASN A 177 14.59 19.95 -7.25
CA ASN A 177 14.86 20.93 -8.30
C ASN A 177 15.52 20.33 -9.56
N ALA A 178 14.80 20.42 -10.69
CA ALA A 178 15.21 19.86 -11.97
C ALA A 178 16.52 20.45 -12.52
N ASP A 179 16.85 21.70 -12.21
CA ASP A 179 18.03 22.38 -12.76
C ASP A 179 19.35 21.79 -12.23
N VAL A 180 19.32 21.14 -11.07
CA VAL A 180 20.50 20.52 -10.44
C VAL A 180 20.43 18.99 -10.45
N ALA A 181 19.40 18.40 -11.04
CA ALA A 181 19.18 16.95 -11.02
C ALA A 181 20.33 16.17 -11.66
N ASP A 182 20.85 16.65 -12.80
CA ASP A 182 21.99 16.03 -13.49
C ASP A 182 23.28 16.11 -12.67
N GLU A 183 23.52 17.22 -11.97
CA GLU A 183 24.69 17.38 -11.09
C GLU A 183 24.59 16.47 -9.86
N VAL A 184 23.41 16.37 -9.25
CA VAL A 184 23.14 15.44 -8.15
C VAL A 184 23.38 14.00 -8.58
N ALA A 185 22.86 13.59 -9.74
CA ALA A 185 23.06 12.25 -10.28
C ALA A 185 24.55 11.95 -10.51
N ALA A 186 25.30 12.91 -11.07
CA ALA A 186 26.74 12.77 -11.27
C ALA A 186 27.51 12.61 -9.94
N LEU A 187 27.13 13.34 -8.89
CA LEU A 187 27.73 13.22 -7.55
C LEU A 187 27.49 11.84 -6.93
N LEU A 188 26.26 11.33 -7.01
CA LEU A 188 25.89 10.01 -6.49
C LEU A 188 26.58 8.89 -7.28
N ALA A 189 26.60 9.00 -8.61
CA ALA A 189 27.28 8.05 -9.49
C ALA A 189 28.78 7.97 -9.20
N ALA A 190 29.44 9.11 -8.99
CA ALA A 190 30.88 9.16 -8.68
C ALA A 190 31.25 8.49 -7.35
N ALA A 191 30.28 8.28 -6.46
CA ALA A 191 30.43 7.61 -5.18
C ALA A 191 29.84 6.18 -5.15
N ASP A 192 29.46 5.64 -6.31
CA ASP A 192 28.81 4.33 -6.46
C ASP A 192 27.51 4.18 -5.65
N VAL A 193 26.79 5.29 -5.43
CA VAL A 193 25.49 5.29 -4.73
C VAL A 193 24.37 4.97 -5.74
N PRO A 194 23.62 3.86 -5.57
CA PRO A 194 22.51 3.54 -6.46
C PRO A 194 21.43 4.63 -6.39
N HIS A 195 20.96 5.12 -7.54
CA HIS A 195 19.98 6.20 -7.55
C HIS A 195 19.06 6.17 -8.76
N VAL A 196 17.87 6.77 -8.59
CA VAL A 196 16.89 7.03 -9.64
C VAL A 196 16.47 8.50 -9.55
N VAL A 197 16.51 9.20 -10.68
CA VAL A 197 16.05 10.59 -10.80
C VAL A 197 14.60 10.59 -11.30
N ALA A 198 13.77 11.42 -10.68
CA ALA A 198 12.37 11.62 -11.02
C ALA A 198 12.04 13.12 -11.12
N ASP A 199 10.91 13.43 -11.75
CA ASP A 199 10.40 14.80 -11.77
C ASP A 199 10.19 15.32 -10.34
N ASN A 200 10.37 16.63 -10.17
CA ASN A 200 10.27 17.31 -8.89
C ASN A 200 8.89 17.11 -8.24
N VAL A 201 8.85 16.74 -6.96
CA VAL A 201 7.59 16.59 -6.21
C VAL A 201 6.90 17.93 -5.93
N VAL A 202 7.65 19.03 -5.91
CA VAL A 202 7.12 20.40 -5.76
C VAL A 202 7.75 21.27 -6.84
N PRO A 203 7.34 21.12 -8.12
CA PRO A 203 7.96 21.87 -9.22
C PRO A 203 7.73 23.38 -9.07
N ARG A 204 6.59 23.76 -8.48
CA ARG A 204 6.22 25.15 -8.17
C ARG A 204 5.57 25.21 -6.79
N ILE A 205 5.66 26.36 -6.13
CA ILE A 205 5.02 26.59 -4.82
C ILE A 205 3.51 26.30 -4.94
N GLY A 206 2.99 25.50 -4.01
CA GLY A 206 1.58 25.09 -3.95
C GLY A 206 1.17 23.98 -4.94
N VAL A 207 2.11 23.43 -5.72
CA VAL A 207 1.84 22.32 -6.65
C VAL A 207 2.55 21.06 -6.15
N LEU A 208 1.79 19.99 -5.91
CA LEU A 208 2.33 18.66 -5.61
C LEU A 208 2.25 17.77 -6.86
N ALA A 209 3.38 17.22 -7.31
CA ALA A 209 3.48 16.31 -8.44
C ALA A 209 4.08 14.95 -8.02
N PRO A 210 3.29 14.04 -7.43
CA PRO A 210 3.82 12.85 -6.76
C PRO A 210 4.15 11.69 -7.71
N THR A 211 3.62 11.70 -8.93
CA THR A 211 3.57 10.52 -9.82
C THR A 211 4.95 9.96 -10.17
N ALA A 212 5.88 10.81 -10.61
CA ALA A 212 7.22 10.37 -11.03
C ALA A 212 8.01 9.82 -9.84
N ALA A 213 7.99 10.51 -8.70
CA ALA A 213 8.66 10.07 -7.48
C ALA A 213 8.09 8.74 -6.96
N ARG A 214 6.77 8.54 -6.98
CA ARG A 214 6.14 7.25 -6.63
C ARG A 214 6.63 6.13 -7.54
N ALA A 215 6.70 6.38 -8.86
CA ALA A 215 7.20 5.40 -9.81
C ALA A 215 8.67 5.04 -9.55
N ALA A 216 9.52 6.02 -9.27
CA ALA A 216 10.93 5.81 -8.94
C ALA A 216 11.12 5.05 -7.61
N ILE A 217 10.32 5.37 -6.59
CA ILE A 217 10.33 4.63 -5.31
C ILE A 217 9.93 3.17 -5.54
N ARG A 218 8.90 2.92 -6.37
CA ARG A 218 8.47 1.56 -6.73
C ARG A 218 9.57 0.80 -7.48
N GLU A 219 10.23 1.43 -8.44
CA GLU A 219 11.35 0.85 -9.18
C GLU A 219 12.49 0.45 -8.24
N VAL A 220 12.90 1.37 -7.36
CA VAL A 220 13.95 1.13 -6.37
C VAL A 220 13.55 0.00 -5.42
N PHE A 221 12.30 -0.03 -4.96
CA PHE A 221 11.79 -1.09 -4.09
C PHE A 221 11.90 -2.47 -4.74
N LEU A 222 11.50 -2.59 -6.00
CA LEU A 222 11.56 -3.85 -6.75
C LEU A 222 13.02 -4.29 -6.97
N ALA A 223 13.85 -3.38 -7.50
CA ALA A 223 15.21 -3.70 -7.90
C ALA A 223 16.16 -3.96 -6.72
N HIS A 224 16.06 -3.15 -5.65
CA HIS A 224 17.07 -3.14 -4.58
C HIS A 224 16.57 -3.74 -3.26
N VAL A 225 15.28 -3.66 -2.97
CA VAL A 225 14.74 -4.13 -1.69
C VAL A 225 14.18 -5.54 -1.82
N ILE A 226 13.25 -5.76 -2.76
CA ILE A 226 12.70 -7.09 -3.03
C ILE A 226 13.80 -7.99 -3.64
N GLY A 227 14.50 -7.51 -4.67
CA GLY A 227 15.64 -8.23 -5.26
C GLY A 227 16.81 -8.44 -4.28
N GLY A 228 17.11 -7.44 -3.44
CA GLY A 228 18.24 -7.48 -2.50
C GLY A 228 18.01 -8.30 -1.22
N LYS A 229 16.75 -8.58 -0.85
CA LYS A 229 16.43 -9.41 0.33
C LYS A 229 16.65 -10.91 0.12
N HIS A 230 17.10 -11.32 -1.07
CA HIS A 230 17.40 -12.72 -1.43
C HIS A 230 16.24 -13.69 -1.06
N LEU A 231 15.01 -13.24 -1.27
CA LEU A 231 13.80 -13.99 -0.92
C LEU A 231 13.67 -15.30 -1.72
N SER A 232 14.37 -15.40 -2.85
CA SER A 232 14.55 -16.63 -3.59
C SER A 232 16.02 -16.81 -3.98
N ARG A 233 16.48 -18.07 -4.01
CA ARG A 233 17.80 -18.47 -4.52
C ARG A 233 17.75 -18.91 -5.98
N ARG A 234 16.54 -19.14 -6.53
CA ARG A 234 16.35 -19.62 -7.91
C ARG A 234 16.86 -18.58 -8.91
N ASP A 235 17.73 -19.01 -9.81
CA ASP A 235 18.43 -18.16 -10.78
C ASP A 235 19.08 -16.91 -10.14
N GLY A 236 19.62 -17.05 -8.93
CA GLY A 236 20.22 -15.94 -8.19
C GLY A 236 19.21 -14.85 -7.74
N GLY A 237 17.92 -15.18 -7.70
CA GLY A 237 16.82 -14.26 -7.37
C GLY A 237 16.14 -13.62 -8.59
N ALA A 238 16.68 -13.85 -9.80
CA ALA A 238 16.14 -13.26 -11.03
C ALA A 238 14.73 -13.76 -11.35
N ALA A 239 14.44 -15.04 -11.10
CA ALA A 239 13.13 -15.63 -11.36
C ALA A 239 12.00 -14.93 -10.59
N PHE A 240 12.22 -14.68 -9.29
CA PHE A 240 11.26 -13.97 -8.45
C PHE A 240 11.11 -12.50 -8.87
N THR A 241 12.23 -11.81 -9.09
CA THR A 241 12.22 -10.39 -9.49
C THR A 241 11.51 -10.17 -10.83
N ALA A 242 11.67 -11.09 -11.79
CA ALA A 242 11.00 -11.01 -13.09
C ALA A 242 9.48 -11.23 -13.02
N MET A 243 9.02 -11.98 -12.01
CA MET A 243 7.59 -12.29 -11.80
C MET A 243 6.83 -11.13 -11.14
N VAL A 244 7.49 -10.41 -10.22
CA VAL A 244 6.85 -9.35 -9.41
C VAL A 244 6.72 -8.05 -10.21
N ARG A 245 5.48 -7.65 -10.48
CA ARG A 245 5.08 -6.42 -11.18
C ARG A 245 5.05 -5.18 -10.27
N GLY A 246 4.93 -5.36 -8.96
CA GLY A 246 4.80 -4.26 -8.02
C GLY A 246 4.68 -4.70 -6.56
N ALA A 247 4.69 -3.72 -5.67
CA ALA A 247 4.36 -3.95 -4.27
C ALA A 247 2.86 -4.31 -4.15
N THR A 248 2.51 -5.26 -3.27
CA THR A 248 1.09 -5.62 -3.05
C THR A 248 0.21 -4.39 -2.78
N PRO A 249 0.60 -3.43 -1.92
CA PRO A 249 -0.24 -2.26 -1.65
C PRO A 249 -0.44 -1.34 -2.86
N ASP A 250 0.51 -1.24 -3.79
CA ASP A 250 0.37 -0.45 -5.03
C ASP A 250 -0.60 -1.12 -5.99
N VAL A 251 -0.45 -2.43 -6.16
CA VAL A 251 -1.31 -3.24 -7.02
C VAL A 251 -2.75 -3.22 -6.48
N VAL A 252 -2.92 -3.35 -5.17
CA VAL A 252 -4.24 -3.21 -4.53
C VAL A 252 -4.79 -1.81 -4.73
N LEU A 253 -3.98 -0.74 -4.63
CA LEU A 253 -4.45 0.63 -4.91
C LEU A 253 -5.03 0.74 -6.33
N THR A 254 -4.35 0.18 -7.34
CA THR A 254 -4.87 0.14 -8.71
C THR A 254 -6.21 -0.59 -8.80
N GLY A 255 -6.38 -1.68 -8.04
CA GLY A 255 -7.66 -2.38 -7.94
C GLY A 255 -8.76 -1.54 -7.26
N VAL A 256 -8.39 -0.74 -6.25
CA VAL A 256 -9.31 0.16 -5.55
C VAL A 256 -9.71 1.37 -6.41
N GLU A 257 -8.79 1.90 -7.22
CA GLU A 257 -9.11 2.94 -8.21
C GLU A 257 -10.15 2.42 -9.22
N LEU A 258 -9.98 1.18 -9.72
CA LEU A 258 -10.97 0.56 -10.61
C LEU A 258 -12.30 0.29 -9.90
N LEU A 259 -12.28 -0.08 -8.62
CA LEU A 259 -13.50 -0.22 -7.82
C LEU A 259 -14.23 1.13 -7.70
N ALA A 260 -13.50 2.21 -7.45
CA ALA A 260 -14.05 3.56 -7.31
C ALA A 260 -14.72 4.04 -8.60
N GLU A 261 -14.21 3.68 -9.78
CA GLU A 261 -14.90 3.95 -11.06
C GLU A 261 -16.30 3.33 -11.13
N GLU A 262 -16.55 2.21 -10.44
CA GLU A 262 -17.82 1.49 -10.46
C GLU A 262 -18.80 1.95 -9.38
N VAL A 263 -18.32 2.54 -8.28
CA VAL A 263 -19.15 2.84 -7.10
C VAL A 263 -19.02 4.26 -6.54
N GLY A 264 -18.10 5.07 -7.06
CA GLY A 264 -17.74 6.37 -6.49
C GLY A 264 -16.79 6.23 -5.30
N GLU A 265 -17.02 7.02 -4.25
CA GLU A 265 -16.13 7.08 -3.09
C GLU A 265 -16.07 5.75 -2.32
N VAL A 266 -14.85 5.29 -2.04
CA VAL A 266 -14.60 4.00 -1.42
C VAL A 266 -13.43 4.07 -0.45
N VAL A 267 -13.53 3.29 0.63
CA VAL A 267 -12.40 2.96 1.50
C VAL A 267 -12.24 1.45 1.59
N VAL A 268 -11.01 0.98 1.48
CA VAL A 268 -10.63 -0.42 1.68
C VAL A 268 -9.69 -0.51 2.86
N VAL A 269 -9.92 -1.48 3.74
CA VAL A 269 -9.01 -1.83 4.83
C VAL A 269 -8.62 -3.29 4.72
N ASP A 270 -7.33 -3.56 4.51
CA ASP A 270 -6.75 -4.91 4.42
C ASP A 270 -5.94 -5.21 5.68
N VAL A 271 -6.48 -6.07 6.55
CA VAL A 271 -5.81 -6.46 7.80
C VAL A 271 -4.94 -7.70 7.58
N GLY A 272 -3.62 -7.48 7.50
CA GLY A 272 -2.61 -8.50 7.30
C GLY A 272 -1.98 -9.01 8.60
N GLY A 273 -1.01 -9.91 8.46
CA GLY A 273 -0.22 -10.41 9.59
C GLY A 273 0.80 -9.40 10.10
N ALA A 274 1.39 -8.59 9.22
CA ALA A 274 2.39 -7.59 9.57
C ALA A 274 1.86 -6.15 9.54
N THR A 275 0.95 -5.84 8.61
CA THR A 275 0.47 -4.48 8.37
C THR A 275 -1.05 -4.46 8.28
N THR A 276 -1.61 -3.27 8.46
CA THR A 276 -3.00 -2.97 8.14
C THR A 276 -2.95 -1.83 7.14
N ASP A 277 -3.36 -2.11 5.92
CA ASP A 277 -3.31 -1.15 4.83
C ASP A 277 -4.70 -0.52 4.68
N VAL A 278 -4.74 0.80 4.50
CA VAL A 278 -5.98 1.53 4.21
C VAL A 278 -5.79 2.25 2.88
N HIS A 279 -6.70 2.03 1.96
CA HIS A 279 -6.75 2.69 0.64
C HIS A 279 -8.07 3.45 0.53
N SER A 280 -8.03 4.67 0.01
CA SER A 280 -9.23 5.47 -0.20
C SER A 280 -9.20 6.19 -1.54
N VAL A 281 -10.37 6.30 -2.14
CA VAL A 281 -10.65 7.19 -3.26
C VAL A 281 -11.84 8.03 -2.85
N VAL A 282 -11.63 9.34 -2.75
CA VAL A 282 -12.63 10.32 -2.34
C VAL A 282 -12.73 11.44 -3.37
N GLU A 283 -13.89 12.08 -3.44
CA GLU A 283 -14.06 13.31 -4.19
C GLU A 283 -13.55 14.49 -3.35
N LEU A 284 -12.68 15.31 -3.94
CA LEU A 284 -12.19 16.52 -3.27
C LEU A 284 -13.17 17.66 -3.54
N ASP A 285 -13.79 18.18 -2.49
CA ASP A 285 -14.59 19.41 -2.57
C ASP A 285 -13.65 20.64 -2.72
N PRO A 286 -13.74 21.37 -3.85
CA PRO A 286 -12.92 22.56 -4.11
C PRO A 286 -13.07 23.66 -3.05
N GLU A 287 -14.26 23.81 -2.44
CA GLU A 287 -14.51 24.84 -1.42
C GLU A 287 -13.84 24.49 -0.08
N THR A 288 -13.60 23.20 0.17
CA THR A 288 -12.91 22.72 1.36
C THR A 288 -11.40 23.00 1.32
N GLY A 289 -10.81 23.07 0.11
CA GLY A 289 -9.40 23.38 -0.11
C GLY A 289 -9.02 24.84 0.22
N GLU A 290 -9.94 25.79 0.05
CA GLU A 290 -9.70 27.22 0.35
C GLU A 290 -9.67 27.54 1.86
N LEU A 291 -10.26 26.66 2.68
CA LEU A 291 -10.33 26.80 4.14
C LEU A 291 -9.23 26.01 4.88
N ALA A 292 -8.52 25.11 4.19
CA ALA A 292 -7.45 24.31 4.75
C ALA A 292 -6.12 25.10 4.74
N ARG A 293 -5.40 25.13 5.87
CA ARG A 293 -4.05 25.74 5.96
C ARG A 293 -2.95 24.83 5.38
N ASP A 294 -3.31 23.79 4.65
CA ASP A 294 -2.38 22.81 4.12
C ASP A 294 -1.58 23.40 2.96
N VAL A 295 -0.26 23.51 3.15
CA VAL A 295 0.68 24.04 2.14
C VAL A 295 0.85 23.07 0.95
N VAL A 296 0.42 21.82 1.12
CA VAL A 296 0.43 20.78 0.11
C VAL A 296 -1.02 20.35 -0.17
N ALA A 297 -1.42 20.32 -1.43
CA ALA A 297 -2.78 19.97 -1.82
C ALA A 297 -3.16 18.53 -1.40
N PRO A 298 -4.42 18.28 -0.98
CA PRO A 298 -4.92 16.92 -0.77
C PRO A 298 -5.00 16.17 -2.11
N THR A 299 -4.93 14.84 -2.06
CA THR A 299 -5.08 13.97 -3.23
C THR A 299 -6.33 13.09 -3.10
N PRO A 300 -7.13 12.91 -4.17
CA PRO A 300 -8.36 12.11 -4.11
C PRO A 300 -8.05 10.64 -3.84
N VAL A 301 -6.91 10.16 -4.34
CA VAL A 301 -6.42 8.79 -4.15
C VAL A 301 -5.35 8.80 -3.05
N THR A 302 -5.64 8.13 -1.94
CA THR A 302 -4.75 8.10 -0.77
C THR A 302 -4.60 6.68 -0.24
N ARG A 303 -3.45 6.38 0.35
CA ARG A 303 -3.24 5.14 1.10
C ARG A 303 -2.32 5.33 2.29
N THR A 304 -2.48 4.47 3.28
CA THR A 304 -1.60 4.36 4.46
C THR A 304 -1.27 2.89 4.73
N VAL A 305 -0.05 2.63 5.18
CA VAL A 305 0.44 1.29 5.55
C VAL A 305 0.84 1.34 7.02
N GLU A 306 0.03 0.75 7.88
CA GLU A 306 0.25 0.77 9.33
C GLU A 306 1.13 -0.42 9.73
N GLY A 307 2.45 -0.22 9.63
CA GLY A 307 3.44 -1.28 9.87
C GLY A 307 3.55 -1.78 11.31
N ASP A 308 2.94 -1.08 12.25
CA ASP A 308 2.81 -1.44 13.67
C ASP A 308 1.44 -2.08 13.99
N LEU A 309 0.52 -2.15 13.03
CA LEU A 309 -0.81 -2.72 13.21
C LEU A 309 -0.97 -3.97 12.34
N GLY A 310 -1.06 -5.16 12.94
CA GLY A 310 -1.21 -6.42 12.22
C GLY A 310 -1.49 -7.60 13.15
N MET A 311 -1.95 -8.71 12.56
CA MET A 311 -2.52 -9.85 13.30
C MET A 311 -1.51 -10.89 13.80
N ARG A 312 -0.25 -10.83 13.34
CA ARG A 312 0.79 -11.82 13.59
C ARG A 312 2.08 -11.13 14.03
N TRP A 313 2.94 -10.78 13.07
CA TRP A 313 4.22 -10.10 13.32
C TRP A 313 4.07 -8.83 14.17
N SER A 314 3.00 -8.07 13.95
CA SER A 314 2.71 -6.81 14.64
C SER A 314 1.59 -6.95 15.69
N ALA A 315 1.23 -8.17 16.10
CA ALA A 315 0.14 -8.39 17.05
C ALA A 315 0.39 -7.70 18.39
N VAL A 316 1.62 -7.79 18.90
CA VAL A 316 2.00 -7.18 20.19
C VAL A 316 1.93 -5.66 20.14
N SER A 317 2.43 -5.03 19.07
CA SER A 317 2.32 -3.58 18.90
C SER A 317 0.87 -3.14 18.71
N THR A 318 0.07 -3.90 17.97
CA THR A 318 -1.37 -3.63 17.80
C THR A 318 -2.09 -3.59 19.14
N VAL A 319 -1.88 -4.62 19.97
CA VAL A 319 -2.50 -4.71 21.30
C VAL A 319 -2.04 -3.60 22.23
N ALA A 320 -0.74 -3.26 22.20
CA ALA A 320 -0.19 -2.16 22.99
C ALA A 320 -0.77 -0.80 22.59
N GLU A 321 -0.81 -0.50 21.29
CA GLU A 321 -1.38 0.76 20.75
C GLU A 321 -2.88 0.87 21.02
N ALA A 322 -3.59 -0.27 21.04
CA ALA A 322 -5.01 -0.32 21.36
C ALA A 322 -5.31 -0.22 22.86
N GLY A 323 -4.31 -0.39 23.73
CA GLY A 323 -4.47 -0.41 25.18
C GLY A 323 -5.26 -1.62 25.70
N LEU A 324 -5.01 -2.81 25.13
CA LEU A 324 -5.73 -4.06 25.44
C LEU A 324 -4.82 -5.09 26.15
N PRO A 325 -4.27 -4.81 27.34
CA PRO A 325 -3.25 -5.65 28.00
C PRO A 325 -3.69 -7.10 28.22
N GLU A 326 -4.99 -7.36 28.33
CA GLU A 326 -5.55 -8.71 28.44
C GLU A 326 -5.29 -9.60 27.21
N LEU A 327 -5.06 -9.00 26.02
CA LEU A 327 -4.76 -9.71 24.77
C LEU A 327 -3.25 -9.92 24.56
N GLU A 328 -2.39 -9.37 25.42
CA GLU A 328 -0.93 -9.47 25.26
C GLU A 328 -0.43 -10.92 25.18
N PRO A 329 -0.90 -11.87 26.03
CA PRO A 329 -0.49 -13.27 25.91
C PRO A 329 -0.85 -13.88 24.55
N ALA A 330 -2.06 -13.59 24.06
CA ALA A 330 -2.56 -14.07 22.78
C ALA A 330 -1.77 -13.48 21.59
N ALA A 331 -1.38 -12.21 21.68
CA ALA A 331 -0.56 -11.52 20.69
C ALA A 331 0.88 -12.05 20.63
N VAL A 332 1.47 -12.40 21.78
CA VAL A 332 2.83 -12.98 21.83
C VAL A 332 2.88 -14.31 21.07
N VAL A 333 1.90 -15.19 21.27
CA VAL A 333 1.81 -16.47 20.53
C VAL A 333 1.77 -16.24 19.02
N ARG A 334 0.93 -15.30 18.56
CA ARG A 334 0.76 -14.97 17.14
C ARG A 334 2.02 -14.36 16.49
N ARG A 335 2.82 -13.62 17.26
CA ARG A 335 4.10 -13.07 16.80
C ARG A 335 5.16 -14.17 16.70
N ASP A 336 5.23 -15.02 17.71
CA ASP A 336 6.27 -16.06 17.81
C ASP A 336 5.99 -17.22 16.84
N GLU A 337 4.73 -17.47 16.52
CA GLU A 337 4.27 -18.46 15.53
C GLU A 337 3.35 -17.81 14.47
N PRO A 338 3.88 -17.07 13.47
CA PRO A 338 3.06 -16.36 12.49
C PRO A 338 2.16 -17.25 11.62
N GLY A 339 2.50 -18.54 11.48
CA GLY A 339 1.70 -19.55 10.79
C GLY A 339 0.61 -20.20 11.65
N TRP A 340 0.53 -19.85 12.93
CA TRP A 340 -0.50 -20.35 13.83
C TRP A 340 -1.89 -19.85 13.41
N LEU A 341 -2.87 -20.76 13.51
CA LEU A 341 -4.28 -20.50 13.20
C LEU A 341 -5.14 -20.79 14.43
N PRO A 342 -6.21 -20.01 14.65
CA PRO A 342 -7.09 -20.18 15.80
C PRO A 342 -7.79 -21.55 15.75
N ALA A 343 -7.83 -22.26 16.89
CA ALA A 343 -8.40 -23.60 17.00
C ALA A 343 -9.61 -23.67 17.94
N THR A 344 -9.77 -22.69 18.84
CA THR A 344 -10.85 -22.61 19.83
C THR A 344 -11.68 -21.34 19.67
N ASP A 345 -12.87 -21.30 20.27
CA ASP A 345 -13.69 -20.08 20.28
C ASP A 345 -12.99 -18.90 20.95
N THR A 346 -12.19 -19.15 22.00
CA THR A 346 -11.36 -18.13 22.65
C THR A 346 -10.29 -17.59 21.70
N ASP A 347 -9.64 -18.47 20.94
CA ASP A 347 -8.65 -18.04 19.94
C ASP A 347 -9.29 -17.15 18.87
N LEU A 348 -10.50 -17.49 18.44
CA LEU A 348 -11.28 -16.72 17.48
C LEU A 348 -11.72 -15.38 18.06
N ASP A 349 -12.16 -15.33 19.32
CA ASP A 349 -12.51 -14.10 20.02
C ASP A 349 -11.30 -13.15 20.11
N ASP A 350 -10.13 -13.68 20.46
CA ASP A 350 -8.87 -12.93 20.51
C ASP A 350 -8.45 -12.42 19.11
N ASP A 351 -8.54 -13.25 18.07
CA ASP A 351 -8.26 -12.85 16.68
C ASP A 351 -9.21 -11.72 16.23
N GLU A 352 -10.50 -11.83 16.54
CA GLU A 352 -11.48 -10.79 16.19
C GLU A 352 -11.24 -9.48 16.97
N ALA A 353 -10.80 -9.57 18.22
CA ALA A 353 -10.49 -8.40 19.04
C ALA A 353 -9.24 -7.65 18.54
N ILE A 354 -8.16 -8.38 18.23
CA ILE A 354 -6.94 -7.79 17.64
C ILE A 354 -7.26 -7.20 16.26
N ALA A 355 -8.06 -7.87 15.43
CA ALA A 355 -8.43 -7.38 14.11
C ALA A 355 -9.24 -6.08 14.19
N ARG A 356 -10.23 -6.02 15.09
CA ARG A 356 -11.04 -4.82 15.33
C ARG A 356 -10.16 -3.65 15.79
N ALA A 357 -9.19 -3.91 16.66
CA ALA A 357 -8.23 -2.92 17.11
C ALA A 357 -7.37 -2.38 15.97
N ALA A 358 -6.78 -3.28 15.17
CA ALA A 358 -5.96 -2.93 14.01
C ALA A 358 -6.74 -2.07 13.00
N VAL A 359 -7.93 -2.52 12.58
CA VAL A 359 -8.81 -1.79 11.65
C VAL A 359 -9.17 -0.42 12.21
N GLY A 360 -9.64 -0.35 13.45
CA GLY A 360 -10.12 0.90 14.05
C GLY A 360 -9.00 1.93 14.25
N LEU A 361 -7.79 1.49 14.59
CA LEU A 361 -6.63 2.38 14.68
C LEU A 361 -6.17 2.85 13.29
N ALA A 362 -6.08 1.93 12.32
CA ALA A 362 -5.64 2.25 10.97
C ALA A 362 -6.57 3.26 10.28
N LEU A 363 -7.90 3.04 10.35
CA LEU A 363 -8.88 3.96 9.78
C LEU A 363 -8.84 5.34 10.44
N ARG A 364 -8.64 5.42 11.76
CA ARG A 364 -8.50 6.72 12.46
C ARG A 364 -7.24 7.46 12.06
N ARG A 365 -6.10 6.77 11.94
CA ARG A 365 -4.84 7.37 11.49
C ARG A 365 -4.93 7.86 10.05
N HIS A 366 -5.64 7.12 9.19
CA HIS A 366 -5.91 7.48 7.80
C HIS A 366 -6.86 8.69 7.67
N ALA A 367 -8.00 8.63 8.37
CA ALA A 367 -9.06 9.62 8.25
C ALA A 367 -8.74 10.95 8.97
N GLY A 368 -7.95 10.88 10.04
CA GLY A 368 -7.66 12.01 10.89
C GLY A 368 -8.91 12.66 11.48
N ARG A 369 -8.82 13.95 11.82
CA ARG A 369 -9.84 14.64 12.63
C ARG A 369 -10.29 15.94 11.98
N SER A 370 -11.54 16.33 12.23
CA SER A 370 -12.09 17.65 11.92
C SER A 370 -12.53 18.32 13.22
N LYS A 371 -11.90 19.44 13.59
CA LYS A 371 -12.21 20.20 14.80
C LYS A 371 -12.49 21.67 14.50
N VAL A 372 -13.52 22.22 15.11
CA VAL A 372 -13.76 23.66 15.08
C VAL A 372 -12.93 24.33 16.18
N VAL A 373 -11.90 25.08 15.79
CA VAL A 373 -11.05 25.86 16.68
C VAL A 373 -11.48 27.32 16.63
N VAL A 374 -11.58 27.96 17.79
CA VAL A 374 -11.87 29.39 17.88
C VAL A 374 -10.54 30.14 17.91
N SER A 375 -10.28 30.93 16.87
CA SER A 375 -9.10 31.79 16.72
C SER A 375 -9.47 33.27 16.87
N PRO A 376 -8.50 34.19 17.04
CA PRO A 376 -8.74 35.63 17.01
C PRO A 376 -9.41 36.12 15.71
N GLU A 377 -9.22 35.41 14.59
CA GLU A 377 -9.84 35.70 13.30
C GLU A 377 -11.25 35.09 13.12
N GLY A 378 -11.73 34.28 14.09
CA GLY A 378 -13.03 33.62 14.05
C GLY A 378 -12.96 32.10 14.25
N ARG A 379 -14.08 31.41 13.97
CA ARG A 379 -14.14 29.94 13.98
C ARG A 379 -13.46 29.40 12.72
N VAL A 380 -12.44 28.57 12.91
CA VAL A 380 -11.70 27.89 11.84
C VAL A 380 -11.86 26.38 12.02
N VAL A 381 -12.03 25.64 10.93
CA VAL A 381 -12.06 24.17 10.98
C VAL A 381 -10.65 23.66 10.71
N GLU A 382 -10.01 23.05 11.70
CA GLU A 382 -8.76 22.33 11.52
C GLU A 382 -9.09 20.89 11.12
N ARG A 383 -8.62 20.48 9.94
CA ARG A 383 -8.76 19.11 9.42
C ARG A 383 -7.39 18.45 9.27
N THR A 384 -7.32 17.17 9.56
CA THR A 384 -6.16 16.31 9.29
C THR A 384 -6.64 15.00 8.66
N GLY A 385 -5.80 14.35 7.85
CA GLY A 385 -6.14 13.09 7.21
C GLY A 385 -7.18 13.24 6.10
N VAL A 386 -7.69 12.10 5.62
CA VAL A 386 -8.68 12.03 4.54
C VAL A 386 -10.09 12.09 5.12
N ASP A 387 -10.94 12.98 4.60
CA ASP A 387 -12.33 13.02 5.02
C ASP A 387 -13.10 11.83 4.43
N LEU A 388 -13.40 10.82 5.25
CA LEU A 388 -14.11 9.61 4.79
C LEU A 388 -15.61 9.66 5.09
N ARG A 389 -16.14 10.75 5.66
CA ARG A 389 -17.52 10.80 6.17
C ARG A 389 -18.57 10.50 5.11
N GLU A 390 -18.32 10.95 3.88
CA GLU A 390 -19.21 10.82 2.73
C GLU A 390 -19.04 9.50 1.96
N VAL A 391 -18.01 8.70 2.28
CA VAL A 391 -17.74 7.41 1.63
C VAL A 391 -18.93 6.46 1.78
N ASP A 392 -19.39 5.91 0.66
CA ASP A 392 -20.56 5.04 0.60
C ASP A 392 -20.23 3.54 0.69
N LEU A 393 -18.98 3.14 0.47
CA LEU A 393 -18.53 1.75 0.52
C LEU A 393 -17.26 1.58 1.37
N LEU A 394 -17.35 0.71 2.38
CA LEU A 394 -16.20 0.19 3.13
C LEU A 394 -15.99 -1.28 2.76
N VAL A 395 -14.83 -1.60 2.21
CA VAL A 395 -14.42 -2.97 1.88
C VAL A 395 -13.42 -3.45 2.93
N GLY A 396 -13.75 -4.53 3.63
CA GLY A 396 -12.79 -5.25 4.46
C GLY A 396 -12.09 -6.36 3.68
N SER A 397 -10.78 -6.48 3.84
CA SER A 397 -9.96 -7.58 3.34
C SER A 397 -9.07 -8.12 4.46
N GLY A 398 -8.49 -9.31 4.25
CA GLY A 398 -7.54 -9.91 5.16
C GLY A 398 -7.99 -11.28 5.67
N GLY A 399 -7.02 -12.08 6.14
CA GLY A 399 -7.26 -13.49 6.49
C GLY A 399 -8.36 -13.69 7.54
N VAL A 400 -8.39 -12.83 8.57
CA VAL A 400 -9.39 -12.90 9.65
C VAL A 400 -10.82 -12.64 9.15
N LEU A 401 -11.00 -11.78 8.15
CA LEU A 401 -12.32 -11.49 7.58
C LEU A 401 -12.76 -12.57 6.59
N ARG A 402 -11.83 -13.10 5.79
CA ARG A 402 -12.10 -14.15 4.78
C ARG A 402 -12.43 -15.50 5.40
N HIS A 403 -11.71 -15.87 6.46
CA HIS A 403 -11.79 -17.19 7.10
C HIS A 403 -12.50 -17.16 8.45
N GLY A 404 -13.00 -16.00 8.87
CA GLY A 404 -13.69 -15.84 10.14
C GLY A 404 -15.07 -16.50 10.17
N ARG A 405 -15.55 -16.80 11.37
CA ARG A 405 -16.88 -17.38 11.59
C ARG A 405 -17.99 -16.41 11.19
N ALA A 406 -19.21 -16.93 11.00
CA ALA A 406 -20.37 -16.11 10.66
C ALA A 406 -20.50 -14.84 11.53
N GLY A 407 -20.73 -13.69 10.88
CA GLY A 407 -20.80 -12.38 11.54
C GLY A 407 -19.44 -11.74 11.88
N VAL A 408 -18.32 -12.29 11.42
CA VAL A 408 -16.98 -11.71 11.67
C VAL A 408 -16.87 -10.28 11.16
N ALA A 409 -17.44 -9.99 9.97
CA ALA A 409 -17.43 -8.66 9.39
C ALA A 409 -18.09 -7.64 10.32
N ASP A 410 -19.26 -7.96 10.88
CA ASP A 410 -19.94 -7.06 11.82
C ASP A 410 -19.12 -6.88 13.11
N ARG A 411 -18.54 -7.96 13.65
CA ARG A 411 -17.73 -7.86 14.87
C ARG A 411 -16.45 -7.04 14.65
N VAL A 412 -15.80 -7.15 13.51
CA VAL A 412 -14.52 -6.47 13.25
C VAL A 412 -14.72 -5.04 12.69
N LEU A 413 -15.70 -4.84 11.81
CA LEU A 413 -15.85 -3.60 11.03
C LEU A 413 -16.97 -2.68 11.51
N ALA A 414 -17.99 -3.16 12.25
CA ALA A 414 -19.17 -2.33 12.54
C ALA A 414 -18.85 -1.08 13.36
N THR A 415 -17.81 -1.10 14.19
CA THR A 415 -17.38 0.08 14.97
C THR A 415 -16.61 1.12 14.15
N SER A 416 -16.43 0.86 12.86
CA SER A 416 -15.72 1.73 11.92
C SER A 416 -16.67 2.58 11.07
N VAL A 417 -17.99 2.36 11.20
CA VAL A 417 -19.02 3.13 10.52
C VAL A 417 -19.94 3.78 11.54
N GLY A 418 -20.19 5.08 11.39
CA GLY A 418 -21.06 5.87 12.23
C GLY A 418 -20.41 7.18 12.69
N HIS A 419 -21.11 7.93 13.53
CA HIS A 419 -20.60 9.20 14.03
C HIS A 419 -19.60 8.98 15.18
N HIS A 420 -18.36 9.42 14.98
CA HIS A 420 -17.23 9.20 15.90
C HIS A 420 -16.64 10.50 16.47
N GLY A 421 -17.50 11.47 16.81
CA GLY A 421 -17.08 12.76 17.36
C GLY A 421 -16.26 13.54 16.33
N ASP A 422 -15.01 13.87 16.67
CA ASP A 422 -14.12 14.64 15.80
C ASP A 422 -13.44 13.79 14.70
N TRP A 423 -13.60 12.46 14.69
CA TRP A 423 -12.98 11.61 13.68
C TRP A 423 -13.76 11.63 12.36
N GLN A 424 -13.04 11.72 11.24
CA GLN A 424 -13.64 11.77 9.90
C GLN A 424 -13.88 10.36 9.30
N LEU A 425 -14.38 9.43 10.11
CA LEU A 425 -14.68 8.06 9.68
C LEU A 425 -15.96 8.00 8.84
N PRO A 426 -16.17 6.93 8.03
CA PRO A 426 -17.41 6.78 7.26
C PRO A 426 -18.65 6.82 8.15
N GLU A 427 -19.61 7.68 7.83
CA GLU A 427 -20.81 7.81 8.68
C GLU A 427 -21.91 6.81 8.30
N ARG A 428 -21.96 6.42 7.02
CA ARG A 428 -23.07 5.67 6.41
C ARG A 428 -22.64 4.61 5.39
N ALA A 429 -21.35 4.28 5.33
CA ALA A 429 -20.83 3.31 4.37
C ALA A 429 -21.49 1.94 4.51
N ARG A 430 -21.83 1.34 3.38
CA ARG A 430 -22.14 -0.09 3.31
C ARG A 430 -20.84 -0.88 3.49
N VAL A 431 -20.88 -1.91 4.31
CA VAL A 431 -19.73 -2.80 4.56
C VAL A 431 -19.82 -4.05 3.68
N VAL A 432 -18.73 -4.37 2.98
CA VAL A 432 -18.55 -5.64 2.24
C VAL A 432 -17.19 -6.26 2.56
N VAL A 433 -17.02 -7.55 2.29
CA VAL A 433 -15.75 -8.26 2.49
C VAL A 433 -15.26 -8.83 1.16
N ASP A 434 -13.99 -8.58 0.84
CA ASP A 434 -13.29 -9.24 -0.27
C ASP A 434 -12.94 -10.68 0.11
N ASN A 435 -13.94 -11.56 0.08
CA ASN A 435 -13.81 -12.97 0.46
C ASN A 435 -12.85 -13.72 -0.46
N ALA A 436 -12.88 -13.41 -1.76
CA ALA A 436 -12.09 -14.07 -2.78
C ALA A 436 -10.69 -13.44 -2.97
N TYR A 437 -10.36 -12.37 -2.25
CA TYR A 437 -9.09 -11.63 -2.36
C TYR A 437 -8.83 -11.12 -3.79
N VAL A 438 -9.88 -10.62 -4.45
CA VAL A 438 -9.81 -10.24 -5.87
C VAL A 438 -9.10 -8.91 -6.09
N LEU A 439 -9.02 -8.00 -5.11
CA LEU A 439 -8.46 -6.66 -5.33
C LEU A 439 -7.00 -6.68 -5.83
N ALA A 440 -6.18 -7.60 -5.33
CA ALA A 440 -4.81 -7.78 -5.83
C ALA A 440 -4.79 -8.28 -7.28
N ALA A 441 -5.66 -9.24 -7.64
CA ALA A 441 -5.77 -9.75 -9.00
C ALA A 441 -6.33 -8.69 -9.96
N VAL A 442 -7.31 -7.90 -9.54
CA VAL A 442 -7.84 -6.75 -10.30
C VAL A 442 -6.70 -5.80 -10.66
N GLY A 443 -5.88 -5.42 -9.67
CA GLY A 443 -4.73 -4.55 -9.90
C GLY A 443 -3.70 -5.12 -10.88
N LEU A 444 -3.38 -6.41 -10.76
CA LEU A 444 -2.45 -7.10 -11.67
C LEU A 444 -2.97 -7.16 -13.11
N LEU A 445 -4.29 -7.30 -13.28
CA LEU A 445 -4.95 -7.44 -14.57
C LEU A 445 -5.32 -6.10 -15.21
N ALA A 446 -5.39 -5.00 -14.45
CA ALA A 446 -5.92 -3.72 -14.93
C ALA A 446 -5.23 -3.18 -16.20
N GLY A 447 -3.93 -3.41 -16.35
CA GLY A 447 -3.17 -2.97 -17.52
C GLY A 447 -3.33 -3.89 -18.74
N GLU A 448 -3.10 -5.19 -18.57
CA GLU A 448 -3.03 -6.16 -19.68
C GLU A 448 -4.42 -6.75 -20.03
N HIS A 449 -5.34 -6.84 -19.07
CA HIS A 449 -6.67 -7.45 -19.19
C HIS A 449 -7.78 -6.60 -18.51
N PRO A 450 -8.00 -5.35 -18.96
CA PRO A 450 -8.90 -4.40 -18.28
C PRO A 450 -10.36 -4.88 -18.18
N ALA A 451 -10.86 -5.60 -19.17
CA ALA A 451 -12.22 -6.16 -19.15
C ALA A 451 -12.40 -7.21 -18.05
N ALA A 452 -11.42 -8.12 -17.90
CA ALA A 452 -11.42 -9.13 -16.84
C ALA A 452 -11.26 -8.50 -15.45
N ALA A 453 -10.40 -7.48 -15.33
CA ALA A 453 -10.23 -6.72 -14.09
C ALA A 453 -11.55 -6.06 -13.64
N ARG A 454 -12.27 -5.41 -14.57
CA ARG A 454 -13.57 -4.77 -14.29
C ARG A 454 -14.65 -5.79 -13.93
N ALA A 455 -14.68 -6.95 -14.60
CA ALA A 455 -15.60 -8.03 -14.26
C ALA A 455 -15.35 -8.60 -12.85
N LEU A 456 -14.07 -8.80 -12.49
CA LEU A 456 -13.67 -9.26 -11.16
C LEU A 456 -14.03 -8.26 -10.06
N VAL A 457 -13.78 -6.97 -10.26
CA VAL A 457 -14.07 -5.95 -9.24
C VAL A 457 -15.58 -5.86 -8.98
N ARG A 458 -16.41 -6.02 -10.02
CA ARG A 458 -17.87 -6.11 -9.89
C ARG A 458 -18.35 -7.34 -9.13
N SER A 459 -17.51 -8.37 -8.99
CA SER A 459 -17.80 -9.54 -8.13
C SER A 459 -17.85 -9.19 -6.64
N LEU A 460 -17.20 -8.09 -6.22
CA LEU A 460 -17.27 -7.56 -4.86
C LEU A 460 -18.60 -6.85 -4.56
N LEU A 461 -19.31 -6.44 -5.61
CA LEU A 461 -20.54 -5.66 -5.48
C LEU A 461 -21.76 -6.59 -5.31
N PRO A 462 -22.68 -6.27 -4.38
CA PRO A 462 -23.96 -6.96 -4.29
C PRO A 462 -24.71 -6.90 -5.61
N HIS A 463 -25.50 -7.94 -5.94
CA HIS A 463 -26.25 -8.02 -7.20
C HIS A 463 -27.13 -6.79 -7.48
N ASP A 464 -27.67 -6.13 -6.45
CA ASP A 464 -28.51 -4.93 -6.59
C ASP A 464 -27.73 -3.64 -6.97
N ALA A 465 -26.43 -3.60 -6.72
CA ALA A 465 -25.57 -2.46 -7.08
C ALA A 465 -25.24 -2.43 -8.58
N ARG A 466 -25.20 -3.61 -9.24
CA ARG A 466 -24.90 -3.74 -10.68
C ARG A 466 -25.97 -3.10 -11.58
N ALA A 467 -27.19 -2.91 -11.05
CA ALA A 467 -28.30 -2.32 -11.79
C ALA A 467 -28.29 -0.77 -11.82
N ARG A 468 -27.45 -0.11 -11.01
CA ARG A 468 -27.39 1.38 -10.95
C ARG A 468 -26.39 2.01 -11.91
N VAL A 469 -25.54 1.22 -12.57
CA VAL A 469 -24.44 1.71 -13.44
C VAL A 469 -24.86 1.78 -14.92
N THR A 470 -26.11 1.43 -15.28
CA THR A 470 -26.60 1.36 -16.67
C THR A 470 -27.60 2.47 -17.07
N THR A 471 -27.53 3.67 -16.48
CA THR A 471 -28.33 4.82 -16.95
C THR A 471 -27.49 6.04 -17.27
#